data_AF-B7BHD9-F1
#
_entry.id   AF-B7BHD9-F1
#
_cell.length_a   1.000
_cell.length_b   1.000
_cell.length_c   1.000
_cell.angle_alpha   90.00
_cell.angle_beta   90.00
_cell.angle_gamma   90.00
#
_symmetry.space_group_name_H-M   'P 1'
#
loop_
_entity.id
_entity.type
_entity.pdbx_description
1 polymer ?
#
loop_
_entity_poly.entity_id
_entity_poly.type
_entity_poly.pdbx_seq_one_letter_code
_entity_poly.pdbx_strand_id
1 'polypeptide(L)'
;TAGTYPVWRETVGDIAERKHFWNVWAYGTTNGVGYHEYLQMCEDLDAEPVYVINSGVTNQSRRPRYEDITAMGKLVQDALDAIAYANEPADSVMGALRAAHGHPEPFGLKYVEIGSENYGLEYTKRFELFKKAIQEAYPDITVISSSDVRGKSRNEWSDTHFYSSESFLISNHNRFVAGRYTRRMPPAFIGEFSLSGGAAPGSLRAAIGEACFLAGAENGQEIVKRLAYAPVLGNTKYKMDRYPAIFFDGEQIALSPSYHLLQMFGSNRGDEVLKTEVRTYQKPQVIFGRAGIEMFDNSYEFKEVKIDNLPVKEGTVMTGGWTVGQGTLIPVANRWNYILLGDPSAYDYTFSADIRRTKGSGQIQFRVRDNGLPGEQNDYIG
;
A
#
# COMPACT_ATOMS: atom_id res chain seq x y z
N THR A 1 -8.76 -3.65 23.87
CA THR A 1 -8.50 -4.13 22.50
C THR A 1 -7.37 -5.17 22.42
N ALA A 2 -6.91 -5.73 23.54
CA ALA A 2 -5.92 -6.80 23.56
C ALA A 2 -6.38 -8.02 22.72
N GLY A 3 -5.54 -8.46 21.78
CA GLY A 3 -5.69 -9.75 21.07
C GLY A 3 -5.97 -9.71 19.57
N THR A 4 -5.93 -8.56 18.88
CA THR A 4 -6.20 -8.49 17.42
C THR A 4 -5.10 -7.86 16.56
N TYR A 5 -3.97 -7.47 17.14
CA TYR A 5 -2.81 -6.92 16.43
C TYR A 5 -1.51 -7.17 17.24
N PRO A 6 -0.33 -7.18 16.59
CA PRO A 6 0.95 -7.32 17.29
C PRO A 6 1.25 -6.15 18.22
N VAL A 7 1.82 -6.42 19.39
CA VAL A 7 2.35 -5.41 20.33
C VAL A 7 3.84 -5.67 20.50
N TRP A 8 4.70 -4.75 20.06
CA TRP A 8 6.14 -5.02 19.93
C TRP A 8 6.79 -5.46 21.25
N ARG A 9 6.36 -4.89 22.39
CA ARG A 9 6.84 -5.26 23.73
C ARG A 9 6.55 -6.71 24.09
N GLU A 10 5.48 -7.30 23.55
CA GLU A 10 5.13 -8.70 23.74
C GLU A 10 5.92 -9.64 22.82
N THR A 11 6.80 -9.09 21.98
CA THR A 11 7.63 -9.81 21.01
C THR A 11 9.13 -9.71 21.29
N VAL A 12 9.54 -9.13 22.42
CA VAL A 12 10.95 -9.00 22.81
C VAL A 12 11.17 -9.64 24.19
N GLY A 13 12.43 -9.87 24.56
CA GLY A 13 12.77 -10.57 25.80
C GLY A 13 12.69 -12.09 25.67
N ASP A 14 12.56 -12.80 26.79
CA ASP A 14 12.54 -14.26 26.84
C ASP A 14 11.40 -14.82 25.98
N ILE A 15 11.77 -15.63 24.99
CA ILE A 15 10.84 -16.28 24.06
C ILE A 15 9.79 -17.11 24.81
N ALA A 16 10.13 -17.71 25.94
CA ALA A 16 9.21 -18.52 26.74
C ALA A 16 8.08 -17.69 27.39
N GLU A 17 8.26 -16.37 27.53
CA GLU A 17 7.29 -15.45 28.14
C GLU A 17 6.47 -14.66 27.11
N ARG A 18 6.82 -14.75 25.81
CA ARG A 18 6.15 -13.99 24.75
C ARG A 18 4.71 -14.44 24.56
N LYS A 19 3.80 -13.47 24.40
CA LYS A 19 2.37 -13.77 24.28
C LYS A 19 2.02 -14.19 22.87
N HIS A 20 1.22 -15.25 22.77
CA HIS A 20 0.67 -15.69 21.49
C HIS A 20 -0.61 -14.92 21.16
N PHE A 21 -0.87 -14.70 19.87
CA PHE A 21 -2.17 -14.19 19.43
C PHE A 21 -2.61 -14.79 18.09
N TRP A 22 -3.91 -14.71 17.81
CA TRP A 22 -4.48 -15.18 16.56
C TRP A 22 -4.48 -14.05 15.53
N ASN A 23 -3.78 -14.24 14.41
CA ASN A 23 -3.61 -13.19 13.41
C ASN A 23 -4.74 -13.19 12.37
N VAL A 24 -4.71 -12.19 11.49
CA VAL A 24 -5.72 -11.99 10.43
C VAL A 24 -5.65 -13.04 9.31
N TRP A 25 -4.59 -13.81 9.22
CA TRP A 25 -4.38 -14.89 8.26
C TRP A 25 -4.83 -16.26 8.80
N ALA A 26 -5.60 -16.26 9.89
CA ALA A 26 -6.21 -17.45 10.47
C ALA A 26 -5.22 -18.51 10.99
N TYR A 27 -4.11 -18.06 11.56
CA TYR A 27 -3.23 -18.90 12.37
C TYR A 27 -2.72 -18.17 13.62
N GLY A 28 -2.26 -18.94 14.61
CA GLY A 28 -1.63 -18.40 15.82
C GLY A 28 -0.16 -18.05 15.58
N THR A 29 0.29 -16.91 16.07
CA THR A 29 1.72 -16.58 16.14
C THR A 29 2.26 -16.82 17.54
N THR A 30 3.48 -17.35 17.62
CA THR A 30 4.24 -17.49 18.87
C THR A 30 4.95 -16.21 19.28
N ASN A 31 5.13 -15.27 18.35
CA ASN A 31 6.04 -14.12 18.47
C ASN A 31 7.50 -14.52 18.77
N GLY A 32 7.91 -15.74 18.39
CA GLY A 32 9.30 -16.20 18.52
C GLY A 32 10.28 -15.44 17.63
N VAL A 33 9.83 -14.96 16.47
CA VAL A 33 10.53 -13.93 15.69
C VAL A 33 9.74 -12.63 15.87
N GLY A 34 10.30 -11.72 16.65
CA GLY A 34 9.69 -10.47 17.07
C GLY A 34 10.48 -9.24 16.65
N TYR A 35 10.15 -8.11 17.27
CA TYR A 35 10.70 -6.81 16.88
C TYR A 35 12.22 -6.77 16.88
N HIS A 36 12.87 -7.32 17.92
CA HIS A 36 14.33 -7.39 18.02
C HIS A 36 14.93 -8.26 16.91
N GLU A 37 14.37 -9.44 16.68
CA GLU A 37 14.90 -10.36 15.67
C GLU A 37 14.74 -9.80 14.24
N TYR A 38 13.68 -9.04 13.94
CA TYR A 38 13.55 -8.35 12.65
C TYR A 38 14.55 -7.21 12.48
N LEU A 39 14.85 -6.45 13.54
CA LEU A 39 15.90 -5.41 13.49
C LEU A 39 17.28 -6.04 13.29
N GLN A 40 17.60 -7.10 14.02
CA GLN A 40 18.84 -7.86 13.83
C GLN A 40 18.94 -8.43 12.42
N MET A 41 17.86 -9.02 11.90
CA MET A 41 17.83 -9.53 10.54
C MET A 41 18.11 -8.43 9.50
N CYS A 42 17.64 -7.19 9.74
CA CYS A 42 17.95 -6.07 8.86
C CYS A 42 19.45 -5.73 8.92
N GLU A 43 20.06 -5.69 10.10
CA GLU A 43 21.50 -5.48 10.28
C GLU A 43 22.32 -6.57 9.58
N ASP A 44 21.96 -7.85 9.79
CA ASP A 44 22.65 -9.01 9.20
C ASP A 44 22.56 -9.03 7.66
N LEU A 45 21.53 -8.42 7.09
CA LEU A 45 21.31 -8.32 5.65
C LEU A 45 21.81 -7.01 5.02
N ASP A 46 22.42 -6.12 5.81
CA ASP A 46 22.77 -4.75 5.40
C ASP A 46 21.55 -3.99 4.81
N ALA A 47 20.40 -4.17 5.46
CA ALA A 47 19.12 -3.60 5.07
C ALA A 47 18.64 -2.52 6.05
N GLU A 48 17.89 -1.55 5.53
CA GLU A 48 17.26 -0.51 6.35
C GLU A 48 15.84 -0.95 6.78
N PRO A 49 15.52 -1.00 8.08
CA PRO A 49 14.20 -1.41 8.54
C PRO A 49 13.13 -0.33 8.29
N VAL A 50 11.93 -0.78 7.90
CA VAL A 50 10.68 0.02 7.89
C VAL A 50 9.72 -0.58 8.91
N TYR A 51 9.47 0.13 10.02
CA TYR A 51 8.61 -0.38 11.08
C TYR A 51 7.15 0.10 10.93
N VAL A 52 6.22 -0.83 10.80
CA VAL A 52 4.78 -0.55 10.68
C VAL A 52 4.12 -0.52 12.06
N ILE A 53 3.64 0.65 12.45
CA ILE A 53 3.00 0.94 13.74
C ILE A 53 1.49 0.79 13.62
N ASN A 54 0.85 0.20 14.63
CA ASN A 54 -0.61 0.19 14.69
C ASN A 54 -1.17 1.62 14.84
N SER A 55 -1.92 2.08 13.83
CA SER A 55 -2.54 3.41 13.80
C SER A 55 -3.71 3.61 14.79
N GLY A 56 -4.10 2.58 15.53
CA GLY A 56 -5.34 2.56 16.31
C GLY A 56 -6.57 2.24 15.45
N VAL A 57 -6.37 1.78 14.22
CA VAL A 57 -7.43 1.34 13.29
C VAL A 57 -7.12 -0.08 12.82
N THR A 58 -8.00 -1.02 13.12
CA THR A 58 -7.87 -2.40 12.60
C THR A 58 -8.35 -2.49 11.15
N ASN A 59 -8.01 -3.58 10.45
CA ASN A 59 -8.33 -3.78 9.03
C ASN A 59 -9.78 -3.37 8.67
N GLN A 60 -9.90 -2.37 7.80
CA GLN A 60 -11.15 -1.73 7.41
C GLN A 60 -11.95 -2.51 6.37
N SER A 61 -11.31 -3.39 5.60
CA SER A 61 -11.99 -4.28 4.63
C SER A 61 -12.80 -5.39 5.30
N ARG A 62 -12.50 -5.71 6.56
CA ARG A 62 -13.17 -6.76 7.34
C ARG A 62 -14.22 -6.17 8.29
N ARG A 63 -13.83 -5.94 9.54
CA ARG A 63 -14.68 -5.35 10.58
C ARG A 63 -13.84 -4.33 11.35
N PRO A 64 -13.80 -3.07 10.90
CA PRO A 64 -12.94 -2.08 11.52
C PRO A 64 -13.33 -1.85 12.97
N ARG A 65 -12.32 -1.77 13.82
CA ARG A 65 -12.39 -1.24 15.17
C ARG A 65 -11.44 -0.07 15.26
N TYR A 66 -11.88 0.94 15.97
CA TYR A 66 -11.13 2.16 16.19
C TYR A 66 -10.85 2.24 17.68
N GLU A 67 -9.59 2.43 18.06
CA GLU A 67 -9.27 2.77 19.43
C GLU A 67 -9.90 4.12 19.79
N ASP A 68 -10.33 4.27 21.05
CA ASP A 68 -10.85 5.53 21.54
C ASP A 68 -9.80 6.63 21.32
N ILE A 69 -10.24 7.76 20.76
CA ILE A 69 -9.32 8.86 20.43
C ILE A 69 -8.59 9.39 21.68
N THR A 70 -9.22 9.31 22.86
CA THR A 70 -8.64 9.70 24.15
C THR A 70 -7.58 8.72 24.65
N ALA A 71 -7.58 7.48 24.15
CA ALA A 71 -6.60 6.45 24.49
C ALA A 71 -5.38 6.44 23.55
N MET A 72 -5.38 7.25 22.47
CA MET A 72 -4.30 7.29 21.48
C MET A 72 -2.93 7.64 22.06
N GLY A 73 -2.87 8.41 23.16
CA GLY A 73 -1.60 8.72 23.82
C GLY A 73 -0.80 7.48 24.22
N LYS A 74 -1.48 6.37 24.54
CA LYS A 74 -0.80 5.09 24.86
C LYS A 74 -0.16 4.46 23.64
N LEU A 75 -0.84 4.45 22.50
CA LEU A 75 -0.31 3.92 21.25
C LEU A 75 0.83 4.80 20.71
N VAL A 76 0.70 6.12 20.84
CA VAL A 76 1.77 7.06 20.48
C VAL A 76 3.01 6.83 21.34
N GLN A 77 2.85 6.66 22.66
CA GLN A 77 3.97 6.32 23.52
C GLN A 77 4.59 4.97 23.17
N ASP A 78 3.77 3.94 22.89
CA ASP A 78 4.26 2.62 22.50
C ASP A 78 5.11 2.67 21.21
N ALA A 79 4.73 3.53 20.26
CA ALA A 79 5.51 3.80 19.05
C ALA A 79 6.83 4.52 19.34
N LEU A 80 6.81 5.57 20.17
CA LEU A 80 8.02 6.28 20.59
C LEU A 80 8.98 5.34 21.33
N ASP A 81 8.44 4.46 22.17
CA ASP A 81 9.25 3.50 22.90
C ASP A 81 9.87 2.43 21.98
N ALA A 82 9.19 2.02 20.91
CA ALA A 82 9.76 1.12 19.90
C ALA A 82 10.93 1.78 19.16
N ILE A 83 10.75 3.04 18.75
CA ILE A 83 11.82 3.84 18.15
C ILE A 83 12.98 3.99 19.14
N ALA A 84 12.68 4.29 20.40
CA ALA A 84 13.67 4.46 21.44
C ALA A 84 14.46 3.16 21.67
N TYR A 85 13.77 2.02 21.69
CA TYR A 85 14.38 0.70 21.77
C TYR A 85 15.35 0.46 20.62
N ALA A 86 14.98 0.85 19.40
CA ALA A 86 15.85 0.70 18.23
C ALA A 86 17.05 1.66 18.24
N ASN A 87 16.88 2.90 18.72
CA ASN A 87 17.82 3.99 18.40
C ASN A 87 18.53 4.65 19.60
N GLU A 88 17.99 4.60 20.81
CA GLU A 88 18.57 5.33 21.95
C GLU A 88 19.86 4.68 22.45
N PRO A 89 20.76 5.43 23.12
CA PRO A 89 21.99 4.89 23.68
C PRO A 89 21.69 3.86 24.79
N ALA A 90 22.65 2.97 25.02
CA ALA A 90 22.52 1.83 25.95
C ALA A 90 22.31 2.23 27.42
N ASP A 91 22.54 3.50 27.80
CA ASP A 91 22.31 4.03 29.14
C ASP A 91 20.92 4.68 29.32
N SER A 92 20.13 4.79 28.25
CA SER A 92 18.72 5.16 28.30
C SER A 92 17.83 4.00 28.78
N VAL A 93 16.58 4.25 29.15
CA VAL A 93 15.66 3.19 29.58
C VAL A 93 15.42 2.14 28.50
N MET A 94 15.13 2.55 27.26
CA MET A 94 14.83 1.61 26.17
C MET A 94 16.10 1.05 25.52
N GLY A 95 17.18 1.83 25.45
CA GLY A 95 18.47 1.32 24.99
C GLY A 95 19.11 0.34 25.97
N ALA A 96 18.94 0.51 27.28
CA ALA A 96 19.34 -0.49 28.28
C ALA A 96 18.53 -1.78 28.13
N LEU A 97 17.25 -1.68 27.80
CA LEU A 97 16.42 -2.85 27.49
C LEU A 97 16.91 -3.57 26.24
N ARG A 98 17.29 -2.83 25.18
CA ARG A 98 17.89 -3.39 23.97
C ARG A 98 19.22 -4.10 24.28
N ALA A 99 20.10 -3.44 25.05
CA ALA A 99 21.37 -4.00 25.51
C ALA A 99 21.18 -5.28 26.32
N ALA A 100 20.21 -5.30 27.24
CA ALA A 100 19.87 -6.49 28.02
C ALA A 100 19.33 -7.65 27.16
N HIS A 101 18.73 -7.34 26.02
CA HIS A 101 18.32 -8.34 25.01
C HIS A 101 19.46 -8.78 24.09
N GLY A 102 20.69 -8.32 24.32
CA GLY A 102 21.89 -8.80 23.65
C GLY A 102 22.46 -7.86 22.58
N HIS A 103 21.88 -6.68 22.37
CA HIS A 103 22.36 -5.72 21.35
C HIS A 103 22.49 -4.31 21.92
N PRO A 104 23.70 -3.90 22.37
CA PRO A 104 23.90 -2.59 22.99
C PRO A 104 23.91 -1.43 21.98
N GLU A 105 24.28 -1.67 20.73
CA GLU A 105 24.39 -0.62 19.72
C GLU A 105 23.01 -0.24 19.13
N PRO A 106 22.78 0.99 18.69
CA PRO A 106 21.55 1.35 17.98
C PRO A 106 21.42 0.61 16.64
N PHE A 107 20.22 0.13 16.31
CA PHE A 107 19.91 -0.50 15.00
C PHE A 107 19.75 0.52 13.86
N GLY A 108 19.61 1.81 14.17
CA GLY A 108 19.52 2.86 13.15
C GLY A 108 18.20 2.85 12.35
N LEU A 109 17.06 2.69 13.02
CA LEU A 109 15.73 2.77 12.41
C LEU A 109 15.46 4.19 11.86
N LYS A 110 15.29 4.29 10.54
CA LYS A 110 15.08 5.56 9.81
C LYS A 110 13.64 5.76 9.33
N TYR A 111 12.87 4.69 9.20
CA TYR A 111 11.57 4.70 8.53
C TYR A 111 10.50 4.05 9.42
N VAL A 112 9.38 4.75 9.59
CA VAL A 112 8.21 4.22 10.28
C VAL A 112 6.96 4.47 9.45
N GLU A 113 6.12 3.44 9.29
CA GLU A 113 4.81 3.57 8.68
C GLU A 113 3.74 3.56 9.76
N ILE A 114 2.74 4.43 9.66
CA ILE A 114 1.62 4.48 10.59
C ILE A 114 0.39 3.84 9.97
N GLY A 115 0.00 2.66 10.44
CA GLY A 115 -1.07 1.84 9.89
C GLY A 115 -0.63 1.03 8.68
N SER A 116 -1.50 0.14 8.20
CA SER A 116 -1.34 -0.60 6.95
C SER A 116 -2.73 -0.77 6.33
N GLU A 117 -2.85 -0.41 5.05
CA GLU A 117 -4.10 -0.23 4.31
C GLU A 117 -5.18 0.56 5.09
N ASN A 118 -4.77 1.52 5.92
CA ASN A 118 -5.68 2.35 6.70
C ASN A 118 -5.98 3.68 6.01
N TYR A 119 -7.25 4.09 6.00
CA TYR A 119 -7.72 5.22 5.21
C TYR A 119 -8.91 5.96 5.85
N GLY A 120 -9.19 7.15 5.31
CA GLY A 120 -10.35 7.96 5.69
C GLY A 120 -10.12 8.85 6.92
N LEU A 121 -11.16 9.58 7.31
CA LEU A 121 -11.06 10.67 8.28
C LEU A 121 -10.53 10.21 9.66
N GLU A 122 -10.98 9.05 10.12
CA GLU A 122 -10.57 8.50 11.42
C GLU A 122 -9.11 8.07 11.43
N TYR A 123 -8.60 7.54 10.31
CA TYR A 123 -7.17 7.27 10.15
C TYR A 123 -6.36 8.57 10.15
N THR A 124 -6.75 9.55 9.31
CA THR A 124 -6.05 10.83 9.20
C THR A 124 -5.88 11.54 10.55
N LYS A 125 -6.94 11.61 11.37
CA LYS A 125 -6.85 12.22 12.71
C LYS A 125 -5.81 11.53 13.60
N ARG A 126 -5.72 10.19 13.52
CA ARG A 126 -4.79 9.39 14.33
C ARG A 126 -3.37 9.51 13.80
N PHE A 127 -3.19 9.45 12.49
CA PHE A 127 -1.91 9.68 11.81
C PHE A 127 -1.23 10.96 12.29
N GLU A 128 -1.96 12.08 12.31
CA GLU A 128 -1.43 13.38 12.75
C GLU A 128 -0.95 13.38 14.21
N LEU A 129 -1.56 12.56 15.10
CA LEU A 129 -1.09 12.42 16.49
C LEU A 129 0.28 11.71 16.55
N PHE A 130 0.45 10.60 15.83
CA PHE A 130 1.72 9.89 15.76
C PHE A 130 2.81 10.73 15.12
N LYS A 131 2.51 11.27 13.93
CA LYS A 131 3.43 12.11 13.17
C LYS A 131 3.97 13.25 14.03
N LYS A 132 3.08 14.02 14.67
CA LYS A 132 3.48 15.15 15.51
C LYS A 132 4.46 14.70 16.61
N ALA A 133 4.12 13.65 17.35
CA ALA A 133 4.95 13.18 18.45
C ALA A 133 6.29 12.60 17.97
N ILE A 134 6.30 11.84 16.88
CA ILE A 134 7.52 11.26 16.30
C ILE A 134 8.41 12.36 15.75
N GLN A 135 7.88 13.36 15.04
CA GLN A 135 8.68 14.48 14.52
C GLN A 135 9.24 15.39 15.64
N GLU A 136 8.53 15.52 16.76
CA GLU A 136 9.01 16.25 17.93
C GLU A 136 10.16 15.51 18.66
N ALA A 137 10.10 14.18 18.76
CA ALA A 137 11.11 13.38 19.46
C ALA A 137 12.28 12.93 18.57
N TYR A 138 12.00 12.59 17.31
CA TYR A 138 12.91 11.96 16.35
C TYR A 138 12.78 12.64 14.98
N PRO A 139 13.24 13.89 14.83
CA PRO A 139 13.01 14.71 13.63
C PRO A 139 13.62 14.13 12.34
N ASP A 140 14.63 13.25 12.47
CA ASP A 140 15.30 12.60 11.34
C ASP A 140 14.58 11.35 10.82
N ILE A 141 13.57 10.85 11.54
CA ILE A 141 12.77 9.70 11.10
C ILE A 141 11.78 10.14 10.01
N THR A 142 11.77 9.38 8.91
CA THR A 142 10.76 9.53 7.86
C THR A 142 9.48 8.81 8.28
N VAL A 143 8.39 9.56 8.38
CA VAL A 143 7.06 9.04 8.69
C VAL A 143 6.31 8.78 7.38
N ILE A 144 5.83 7.55 7.23
CA ILE A 144 5.11 7.05 6.07
C ILE A 144 3.64 6.89 6.43
N SER A 145 2.76 7.39 5.56
CA SER A 145 1.31 7.26 5.67
C SER A 145 0.80 6.08 4.85
N SER A 146 -0.16 5.35 5.40
CA SER A 146 -0.79 4.18 4.79
C SER A 146 -1.80 4.54 3.68
N SER A 147 -2.16 5.82 3.57
CA SER A 147 -2.96 6.37 2.49
C SER A 147 -2.69 7.87 2.34
N ASP A 148 -3.12 8.47 1.24
CA ASP A 148 -2.92 9.90 0.98
C ASP A 148 -3.64 10.76 2.04
N VAL A 149 -2.84 11.29 2.97
CA VAL A 149 -3.25 12.27 3.97
C VAL A 149 -3.00 13.67 3.42
N ARG A 150 -4.09 14.38 3.08
CA ARG A 150 -3.99 15.75 2.54
C ARG A 150 -3.43 16.72 3.58
N GLY A 151 -2.19 17.18 3.36
CA GLY A 151 -1.52 18.21 4.15
C GLY A 151 -0.25 18.70 3.45
N LYS A 152 0.26 19.89 3.81
CA LYS A 152 1.48 20.46 3.20
C LYS A 152 2.77 19.92 3.85
N SER A 153 2.99 18.61 3.89
CA SER A 153 4.28 18.09 4.33
C SER A 153 5.03 17.48 3.15
N ARG A 154 6.21 18.03 2.84
CA ARG A 154 7.06 17.56 1.75
C ARG A 154 7.94 16.36 2.14
N ASN A 155 8.05 16.07 3.44
CA ASN A 155 8.96 15.06 3.97
C ASN A 155 8.25 13.71 4.24
N GLU A 156 6.99 13.59 3.85
CA GLU A 156 6.17 12.40 4.10
C GLU A 156 6.09 11.55 2.86
N TRP A 157 6.25 10.24 3.04
CA TRP A 157 5.94 9.30 1.98
C TRP A 157 4.52 8.77 2.20
N SER A 158 3.87 8.37 1.11
CA SER A 158 2.63 7.61 1.17
C SER A 158 2.90 6.22 0.63
N ASP A 159 2.49 5.21 1.37
CA ASP A 159 2.47 3.84 0.89
C ASP A 159 1.37 3.66 -0.16
N THR A 160 1.67 2.92 -1.21
CA THR A 160 0.73 2.54 -2.27
C THR A 160 0.98 1.08 -2.66
N HIS A 161 -0.08 0.28 -2.60
CA HIS A 161 -0.03 -1.14 -2.92
C HIS A 161 -0.50 -1.42 -4.36
N PHE A 162 0.19 -2.30 -5.07
CA PHE A 162 -0.15 -2.73 -6.43
C PHE A 162 -0.20 -4.25 -6.54
N TYR A 163 -1.38 -4.80 -6.29
CA TYR A 163 -1.75 -6.18 -6.58
C TYR A 163 -2.62 -6.18 -7.81
N SER A 164 -2.03 -6.50 -8.96
CA SER A 164 -2.67 -6.19 -10.24
C SER A 164 -2.28 -7.16 -11.34
N SER A 165 -3.07 -7.18 -12.41
CA SER A 165 -2.78 -8.02 -13.57
C SER A 165 -1.56 -7.53 -14.37
N GLU A 166 -1.08 -8.40 -15.27
CA GLU A 166 -0.08 -8.05 -16.28
C GLU A 166 -0.47 -6.81 -17.09
N SER A 167 -1.72 -6.72 -17.56
CA SER A 167 -2.19 -5.62 -18.38
C SER A 167 -2.13 -4.30 -17.63
N PHE A 168 -2.52 -4.30 -16.35
CA PHE A 168 -2.44 -3.12 -15.50
C PHE A 168 -0.99 -2.66 -15.32
N LEU A 169 -0.09 -3.56 -14.91
CA LEU A 169 1.31 -3.24 -14.63
C LEU A 169 2.03 -2.67 -15.86
N ILE A 170 1.83 -3.30 -17.04
CA ILE A 170 2.43 -2.80 -18.29
C ILE A 170 1.83 -1.44 -18.68
N SER A 171 0.51 -1.26 -18.51
CA SER A 171 -0.15 0.00 -18.88
C SER A 171 0.23 1.17 -17.98
N ASN A 172 0.56 0.88 -16.72
CA ASN A 172 0.94 1.85 -15.71
C ASN A 172 2.47 2.08 -15.61
N HIS A 173 3.26 1.62 -16.58
CA HIS A 173 4.72 1.89 -16.62
C HIS A 173 5.08 3.39 -16.61
N ASN A 174 4.17 4.30 -16.94
CA ASN A 174 4.43 5.75 -16.90
C ASN A 174 3.68 6.48 -15.77
N ARG A 175 3.16 5.73 -14.78
CA ARG A 175 2.39 6.27 -13.66
C ARG A 175 3.16 7.32 -12.85
N PHE A 176 4.46 7.10 -12.68
CA PHE A 176 5.34 7.97 -11.88
C PHE A 176 6.14 8.98 -12.73
N VAL A 177 5.68 9.31 -13.94
CA VAL A 177 6.30 10.36 -14.77
C VAL A 177 5.84 11.75 -14.33
N ALA A 178 6.79 12.68 -14.23
CA ALA A 178 6.52 14.09 -13.92
C ALA A 178 5.50 14.70 -14.89
N GLY A 179 4.40 15.23 -14.36
CA GLY A 179 3.27 15.76 -15.13
C GLY A 179 1.99 14.92 -15.01
N ARG A 180 2.11 13.60 -14.83
CA ARG A 180 1.00 12.73 -14.36
C ARG A 180 0.96 12.70 -12.84
N TYR A 181 2.13 12.60 -12.21
CA TYR A 181 2.27 12.78 -10.77
C TYR A 181 2.47 14.26 -10.47
N THR A 182 1.51 14.89 -9.78
CA THR A 182 1.61 16.32 -9.43
C THR A 182 2.61 16.49 -8.29
N ARG A 183 3.45 17.54 -8.35
CA ARG A 183 4.39 17.91 -7.25
C ARG A 183 3.71 18.25 -5.91
N ARG A 184 2.38 18.20 -5.85
CA ARG A 184 1.59 18.40 -4.63
C ARG A 184 1.29 17.08 -3.91
N MET A 185 1.51 15.94 -4.56
CA MET A 185 1.37 14.62 -3.93
C MET A 185 2.67 14.26 -3.19
N PRO A 186 2.56 13.54 -2.06
CA PRO A 186 3.74 13.03 -1.35
C PRO A 186 4.55 12.09 -2.24
N PRO A 187 5.87 11.96 -2.06
CA PRO A 187 6.62 10.84 -2.61
C PRO A 187 5.98 9.48 -2.28
N ALA A 188 6.10 8.51 -3.17
CA ALA A 188 5.53 7.18 -3.03
C ALA A 188 6.56 6.21 -2.41
N PHE A 189 6.11 5.47 -1.41
CA PHE A 189 6.66 4.17 -1.05
C PHE A 189 5.75 3.12 -1.70
N ILE A 190 6.31 2.20 -2.49
CA ILE A 190 5.54 1.07 -3.02
C ILE A 190 5.76 -0.10 -2.06
N GLY A 191 5.07 -0.10 -0.92
CA GLY A 191 5.29 -1.06 0.16
C GLY A 191 4.83 -2.47 -0.15
N GLU A 192 3.92 -2.61 -1.10
CA GLU A 192 3.50 -3.92 -1.60
C GLU A 192 3.28 -3.86 -3.11
N PHE A 193 3.97 -4.70 -3.86
CA PHE A 193 3.57 -4.99 -5.24
C PHE A 193 3.82 -6.45 -5.62
N SER A 194 2.94 -6.98 -6.46
CA SER A 194 3.18 -8.20 -7.22
C SER A 194 2.12 -8.33 -8.30
N LEU A 195 2.43 -9.10 -9.34
CA LEU A 195 1.40 -9.52 -10.24
C LEU A 195 0.48 -10.51 -9.55
N SER A 196 -0.79 -10.13 -9.43
CA SER A 196 -1.80 -10.97 -8.82
C SER A 196 -3.09 -10.93 -9.64
N GLY A 197 -3.79 -12.07 -9.67
CA GLY A 197 -4.88 -12.28 -10.61
C GLY A 197 -4.43 -12.72 -12.02
N GLY A 198 -5.37 -13.26 -12.79
CA GLY A 198 -5.12 -13.80 -14.13
C GLY A 198 -4.53 -15.23 -14.13
N ALA A 199 -4.11 -15.70 -15.30
CA ALA A 199 -3.81 -17.12 -15.54
C ALA A 199 -2.41 -17.60 -15.11
N ALA A 200 -1.48 -16.69 -14.75
CA ALA A 200 -0.08 -17.09 -14.53
C ALA A 200 0.73 -16.26 -13.50
N PRO A 201 0.24 -15.96 -12.28
CA PRO A 201 1.09 -15.43 -11.21
C PRO A 201 2.33 -16.31 -10.96
N GLY A 202 3.45 -15.70 -10.56
CA GLY A 202 4.71 -16.42 -10.29
C GLY A 202 5.38 -17.06 -11.52
N SER A 203 4.95 -16.72 -12.74
CA SER A 203 5.55 -17.21 -13.99
C SER A 203 6.55 -16.21 -14.60
N LEU A 204 7.29 -16.63 -15.64
CA LEU A 204 8.14 -15.71 -16.40
C LEU A 204 7.34 -14.56 -17.03
N ARG A 205 6.11 -14.82 -17.46
CA ARG A 205 5.20 -13.78 -17.97
C ARG A 205 4.87 -12.75 -16.89
N ALA A 206 4.68 -13.21 -15.65
CA ALA A 206 4.44 -12.32 -14.53
C ALA A 206 5.64 -11.40 -14.26
N ALA A 207 6.83 -11.99 -14.19
CA ALA A 207 8.08 -11.25 -14.02
C ALA A 207 8.31 -10.22 -15.14
N ILE A 208 7.96 -10.50 -16.39
CA ILE A 208 8.06 -9.52 -17.49
C ILE A 208 7.11 -8.34 -17.27
N GLY A 209 5.86 -8.59 -16.86
CA GLY A 209 4.90 -7.53 -16.55
C GLY A 209 5.35 -6.64 -15.38
N GLU A 210 5.87 -7.26 -14.33
CA GLU A 210 6.47 -6.58 -13.17
C GLU A 210 7.69 -5.76 -13.60
N ALA A 211 8.56 -6.28 -14.48
CA ALA A 211 9.72 -5.56 -15.01
C ALA A 211 9.33 -4.26 -15.73
N CYS A 212 8.26 -4.30 -16.54
CA CYS A 212 7.74 -3.12 -17.21
C CYS A 212 7.30 -2.04 -16.22
N PHE A 213 6.65 -2.45 -15.13
CA PHE A 213 6.25 -1.53 -14.06
C PHE A 213 7.46 -0.95 -13.32
N LEU A 214 8.45 -1.79 -12.96
CA LEU A 214 9.66 -1.37 -12.25
C LEU A 214 10.53 -0.41 -13.07
N ALA A 215 10.71 -0.64 -14.37
CA ALA A 215 11.40 0.30 -15.25
C ALA A 215 10.69 1.67 -15.28
N GLY A 216 9.36 1.66 -15.16
CA GLY A 216 8.55 2.85 -14.99
C GLY A 216 8.76 3.59 -13.67
N ALA A 217 8.80 2.84 -12.57
CA ALA A 217 9.06 3.37 -11.24
C ALA A 217 10.46 3.98 -11.12
N GLU A 218 11.48 3.35 -11.71
CA GLU A 218 12.85 3.85 -11.72
C GLU A 218 12.96 5.19 -12.47
N ASN A 219 12.25 5.34 -13.60
CA ASN A 219 12.14 6.63 -14.30
C ASN A 219 11.55 7.76 -13.43
N GLY A 220 10.82 7.41 -12.38
CA GLY A 220 10.22 8.31 -11.40
C GLY A 220 11.03 8.45 -10.12
N GLN A 221 12.38 8.38 -10.15
CA GLN A 221 13.26 8.43 -8.96
C GLN A 221 12.99 9.58 -7.95
N GLU A 222 12.47 10.72 -8.41
CA GLU A 222 12.08 11.83 -7.53
C GLU A 222 10.79 11.57 -6.76
N ILE A 223 9.96 10.66 -7.27
CA ILE A 223 8.63 10.32 -6.77
C ILE A 223 8.68 9.01 -5.99
N VAL A 224 9.18 7.92 -6.57
CA VAL A 224 9.24 6.60 -5.92
C VAL A 224 10.53 6.50 -5.10
N LYS A 225 10.40 6.33 -3.79
CA LYS A 225 11.55 6.35 -2.86
C LYS A 225 12.05 4.96 -2.46
N ARG A 226 11.14 4.00 -2.36
CA ARG A 226 11.39 2.58 -2.03
C ARG A 226 10.30 1.71 -2.64
N LEU A 227 10.58 0.43 -2.83
CA LEU A 227 9.64 -0.59 -3.32
C LEU A 227 9.86 -1.92 -2.60
N ALA A 228 8.80 -2.70 -2.40
CA ALA A 228 8.85 -4.01 -1.78
C ALA A 228 7.89 -5.00 -2.46
N TYR A 229 8.44 -6.14 -2.89
CA TYR A 229 7.64 -7.23 -3.46
C TYR A 229 6.89 -7.95 -2.34
N ALA A 230 5.63 -8.29 -2.58
CA ALA A 230 4.80 -8.93 -1.56
C ALA A 230 3.95 -10.09 -2.12
N PRO A 231 3.92 -11.26 -1.43
CA PRO A 231 4.75 -11.63 -0.29
C PRO A 231 6.19 -12.03 -0.71
N VAL A 232 7.17 -11.90 0.19
CA VAL A 232 8.55 -12.36 -0.09
C VAL A 232 8.67 -13.87 0.10
N LEU A 233 8.14 -14.40 1.19
CA LEU A 233 8.26 -15.81 1.58
C LEU A 233 6.89 -16.50 1.57
N GLY A 234 6.84 -17.76 1.15
CA GLY A 234 5.65 -18.59 1.32
C GLY A 234 5.97 -20.06 1.55
N ASN A 235 5.34 -20.64 2.58
CA ASN A 235 5.43 -22.05 2.89
C ASN A 235 4.42 -22.87 2.07
N THR A 236 4.92 -23.73 1.17
CA THR A 236 4.13 -24.56 0.23
C THR A 236 3.22 -25.58 0.91
N LYS A 237 3.42 -25.85 2.20
CA LYS A 237 2.55 -26.70 3.01
C LYS A 237 1.24 -26.01 3.43
N TYR A 238 1.10 -24.71 3.15
CA TYR A 238 -0.08 -23.91 3.50
C TYR A 238 -0.72 -23.28 2.26
N LYS A 239 -2.00 -22.92 2.39
CA LYS A 239 -2.70 -22.17 1.34
C LYS A 239 -2.04 -20.80 1.18
N MET A 240 -1.68 -20.47 -0.05
CA MET A 240 -1.19 -19.15 -0.44
C MET A 240 -2.26 -18.43 -1.24
N ASP A 241 -2.66 -17.25 -0.78
CA ASP A 241 -3.58 -16.39 -1.53
C ASP A 241 -2.84 -15.52 -2.56
N ARG A 242 -1.53 -15.31 -2.38
CA ARG A 242 -0.62 -14.55 -3.28
C ARG A 242 0.69 -15.31 -3.48
N TYR A 243 1.36 -15.06 -4.60
CA TYR A 243 2.53 -15.84 -5.01
C TYR A 243 3.82 -15.22 -4.47
N PRO A 244 4.59 -15.92 -3.63
CA PRO A 244 5.82 -15.39 -3.05
C PRO A 244 6.97 -15.33 -4.06
N ALA A 245 7.95 -14.47 -3.77
CA ALA A 245 9.23 -14.49 -4.47
C ALA A 245 10.01 -15.79 -4.18
N ILE A 246 9.96 -16.26 -2.92
CA ILE A 246 10.67 -17.44 -2.43
C ILE A 246 9.67 -18.41 -1.80
N PHE A 247 9.63 -19.62 -2.35
CA PHE A 247 8.86 -20.74 -1.82
C PHE A 247 9.75 -21.60 -0.94
N PHE A 248 9.19 -22.17 0.13
CA PHE A 248 9.87 -23.18 0.94
C PHE A 248 8.90 -24.23 1.48
N ASP A 249 9.41 -25.38 1.91
CA ASP A 249 8.64 -26.44 2.56
C ASP A 249 9.23 -26.92 3.90
N GLY A 250 10.35 -26.31 4.33
CA GLY A 250 11.12 -26.69 5.52
C GLY A 250 12.34 -27.56 5.24
N GLU A 251 12.48 -28.07 4.01
CA GLU A 251 13.64 -28.85 3.56
C GLU A 251 14.31 -28.21 2.33
N GLN A 252 13.51 -27.62 1.46
CA GLN A 252 13.94 -27.03 0.19
C GLN A 252 13.41 -25.62 0.03
N ILE A 253 14.11 -24.84 -0.81
CA ILE A 253 13.67 -23.55 -1.31
C ILE A 253 13.51 -23.60 -2.83
N ALA A 254 12.55 -22.86 -3.36
CA ALA A 254 12.39 -22.62 -4.79
C ALA A 254 12.20 -21.12 -5.05
N LEU A 255 12.89 -20.60 -6.05
CA LEU A 255 12.90 -19.18 -6.39
C LEU A 255 11.98 -18.94 -7.59
N SER A 256 11.14 -17.91 -7.51
CA SER A 256 10.26 -17.55 -8.63
C SER A 256 11.02 -16.76 -9.71
N PRO A 257 10.49 -16.70 -10.95
CA PRO A 257 10.98 -15.76 -11.95
C PRO A 257 10.99 -14.30 -11.46
N SER A 258 10.03 -13.91 -10.61
CA SER A 258 9.99 -12.58 -9.97
C SER A 258 11.14 -12.37 -8.99
N TYR A 259 11.59 -13.40 -8.27
CA TYR A 259 12.81 -13.31 -7.45
C TYR A 259 14.02 -12.96 -8.31
N HIS A 260 14.21 -13.68 -9.43
CA HIS A 260 15.34 -13.43 -10.34
C HIS A 260 15.26 -12.04 -11.00
N LEU A 261 14.05 -11.57 -11.32
CA LEU A 261 13.82 -10.19 -11.74
C LEU A 261 14.31 -9.18 -10.70
N LEU A 262 13.85 -9.32 -9.45
CA LEU A 262 14.22 -8.43 -8.36
C LEU A 262 15.72 -8.46 -8.10
N GLN A 263 16.35 -9.63 -8.16
CA GLN A 263 17.79 -9.78 -8.07
C GLN A 263 18.50 -9.02 -9.21
N MET A 264 18.04 -9.13 -10.45
CA MET A 264 18.62 -8.39 -11.57
C MET A 264 18.49 -6.87 -11.38
N PHE A 265 17.32 -6.35 -10.99
CA PHE A 265 17.13 -4.92 -10.73
C PHE A 265 17.99 -4.44 -9.54
N GLY A 266 17.97 -5.18 -8.43
CA GLY A 266 18.71 -4.83 -7.21
C GLY A 266 20.23 -4.86 -7.39
N SER A 267 20.76 -5.85 -8.11
CA SER A 267 22.20 -5.99 -8.36
C SER A 267 22.74 -5.09 -9.47
N ASN A 268 21.88 -4.44 -10.26
CA ASN A 268 22.28 -3.59 -11.39
C ASN A 268 21.70 -2.17 -11.29
N ARG A 269 21.56 -1.66 -10.06
CA ARG A 269 21.06 -0.32 -9.81
C ARG A 269 22.13 0.73 -10.10
N GLY A 270 21.84 1.66 -11.01
CA GLY A 270 22.69 2.82 -11.26
C GLY A 270 22.41 4.00 -10.33
N ASP A 271 23.32 4.98 -10.31
CA ASP A 271 23.18 6.22 -9.54
C ASP A 271 22.32 7.28 -10.24
N GLU A 272 22.22 7.21 -11.58
CA GLU A 272 21.49 8.16 -12.40
C GLU A 272 20.59 7.45 -13.42
N VAL A 273 19.41 8.01 -13.65
CA VAL A 273 18.49 7.55 -14.69
C VAL A 273 18.78 8.24 -16.01
N LEU A 274 19.19 7.46 -17.01
CA LEU A 274 19.39 7.97 -18.36
C LEU A 274 18.06 8.05 -19.11
N LYS A 275 17.79 9.22 -19.72
CA LYS A 275 16.61 9.42 -20.56
C LYS A 275 16.61 8.41 -21.69
N THR A 276 15.60 7.54 -21.71
CA THR A 276 15.43 6.49 -22.72
C THR A 276 14.17 6.72 -23.54
N GLU A 277 14.24 6.49 -24.85
CA GLU A 277 13.09 6.50 -25.75
C GLU A 277 12.87 5.09 -26.31
N VAL A 278 11.72 4.48 -26.00
CA VAL A 278 11.35 3.16 -26.52
C VAL A 278 10.46 3.32 -27.76
N ARG A 279 10.97 2.91 -28.91
CA ARG A 279 10.22 2.81 -30.18
C ARG A 279 9.82 1.36 -30.41
N THR A 280 8.52 1.08 -30.42
CA THR A 280 7.96 -0.25 -30.63
C THR A 280 6.79 -0.19 -31.60
N TYR A 281 6.56 -1.28 -32.35
CA TYR A 281 5.44 -1.43 -33.26
C TYR A 281 4.09 -1.56 -32.51
N GLN A 282 4.11 -2.04 -31.27
CA GLN A 282 2.93 -2.21 -30.43
C GLN A 282 3.27 -1.95 -28.96
N LYS A 283 2.38 -1.24 -28.26
CA LYS A 283 2.43 -1.09 -26.81
C LYS A 283 1.32 -1.96 -26.20
N PRO A 284 1.63 -2.93 -25.32
CA PRO A 284 0.60 -3.60 -24.55
C PRO A 284 -0.04 -2.53 -23.65
N GLN A 285 -1.35 -2.34 -23.77
CA GLN A 285 -2.12 -1.39 -22.96
C GLN A 285 -3.42 -2.10 -22.58
N VAL A 286 -4.09 -1.65 -21.51
CA VAL A 286 -5.51 -1.90 -21.33
C VAL A 286 -6.21 -1.24 -22.53
N ILE A 287 -6.68 -2.05 -23.47
CA ILE A 287 -7.12 -1.57 -24.79
C ILE A 287 -8.59 -1.16 -24.77
N PHE A 288 -9.41 -1.82 -23.95
CA PHE A 288 -10.85 -1.63 -23.88
C PHE A 288 -11.34 -1.60 -22.43
N GLY A 289 -12.46 -0.95 -22.19
CA GLY A 289 -13.18 -1.00 -20.91
C GLY A 289 -14.07 0.21 -20.70
N ARG A 290 -14.76 0.21 -19.57
CA ARG A 290 -15.78 1.22 -19.21
C ARG A 290 -15.17 2.43 -18.52
N ALA A 291 -15.94 3.53 -18.45
CA ALA A 291 -15.64 4.60 -17.51
C ALA A 291 -16.07 4.18 -16.11
N GLY A 292 -15.16 4.24 -15.14
CA GLY A 292 -15.41 3.88 -13.75
C GLY A 292 -15.33 5.06 -12.81
N ILE A 293 -16.16 5.05 -11.76
CA ILE A 293 -16.08 5.98 -10.64
C ILE A 293 -16.04 5.16 -9.36
N GLU A 294 -15.00 5.35 -8.55
CA GLU A 294 -14.89 4.75 -7.22
C GLU A 294 -14.66 5.81 -6.15
N MET A 295 -15.37 5.69 -5.03
CA MET A 295 -15.26 6.59 -3.90
C MET A 295 -15.90 6.02 -2.64
N PHE A 296 -15.49 6.53 -1.47
CA PHE A 296 -16.16 6.23 -0.21
C PHE A 296 -17.21 7.31 0.15
N ASP A 297 -18.34 6.86 0.71
CA ASP A 297 -19.46 7.69 1.18
C ASP A 297 -20.16 8.48 0.05
N ASN A 298 -21.19 9.27 0.40
CA ASN A 298 -21.91 10.13 -0.53
C ASN A 298 -21.39 11.58 -0.54
N SER A 299 -20.06 11.72 -0.55
CA SER A 299 -19.37 13.01 -0.46
C SER A 299 -19.52 13.90 -1.71
N TYR A 300 -20.03 13.36 -2.81
CA TYR A 300 -20.13 14.06 -4.08
C TYR A 300 -21.43 13.74 -4.80
N GLU A 301 -21.93 14.71 -5.55
CA GLU A 301 -23.03 14.60 -6.50
C GLU A 301 -22.48 14.83 -7.91
N PHE A 302 -22.97 14.06 -8.87
CA PHE A 302 -22.59 14.18 -10.27
C PHE A 302 -23.81 14.56 -11.10
N LYS A 303 -23.68 15.59 -11.92
CA LYS A 303 -24.68 16.05 -12.88
C LYS A 303 -24.07 16.11 -14.27
N GLU A 304 -24.92 16.20 -15.29
CA GLU A 304 -24.50 16.25 -16.70
C GLU A 304 -23.49 15.16 -17.08
N VAL A 305 -23.59 13.98 -16.45
CA VAL A 305 -22.69 12.85 -16.69
C VAL A 305 -22.94 12.30 -18.09
N LYS A 306 -21.91 12.33 -18.93
CA LYS A 306 -21.98 11.95 -20.34
C LYS A 306 -20.83 11.02 -20.73
N ILE A 307 -21.14 10.10 -21.65
CA ILE A 307 -20.17 9.35 -22.45
C ILE A 307 -20.38 9.79 -23.91
N ASP A 308 -19.34 10.29 -24.57
CA ASP A 308 -19.40 10.78 -25.96
C ASP A 308 -20.55 11.78 -26.21
N ASN A 309 -20.68 12.74 -25.29
CA ASN A 309 -21.73 13.77 -25.26
C ASN A 309 -23.16 13.26 -25.05
N LEU A 310 -23.37 11.95 -24.86
CA LEU A 310 -24.68 11.37 -24.56
C LEU A 310 -24.86 11.21 -23.05
N PRO A 311 -25.99 11.68 -22.47
CA PRO A 311 -26.27 11.51 -21.05
C PRO A 311 -26.28 10.04 -20.66
N VAL A 312 -25.56 9.71 -19.57
CA VAL A 312 -25.59 8.39 -18.96
C VAL A 312 -26.98 8.11 -18.42
N LYS A 313 -27.60 7.02 -18.86
CA LYS A 313 -28.95 6.61 -18.43
C LYS A 313 -28.93 5.45 -17.44
N GLU A 314 -27.88 4.64 -17.49
CA GLU A 314 -27.70 3.44 -16.69
C GLU A 314 -26.22 3.24 -16.38
N GLY A 315 -25.94 2.38 -15.41
CA GLY A 315 -24.59 1.99 -15.03
C GLY A 315 -24.61 0.66 -14.29
N THR A 316 -23.49 -0.06 -14.34
CA THR A 316 -23.31 -1.29 -13.58
C THR A 316 -22.74 -0.96 -12.22
N VAL A 317 -23.55 -1.10 -11.18
CA VAL A 317 -23.10 -0.93 -9.79
C VAL A 317 -22.30 -2.14 -9.37
N MET A 318 -21.01 -1.93 -9.11
CA MET A 318 -20.08 -2.98 -8.72
C MET A 318 -20.07 -3.18 -7.21
N THR A 319 -20.01 -2.08 -6.44
CA THR A 319 -20.11 -2.09 -4.98
C THR A 319 -20.90 -0.88 -4.46
N GLY A 320 -21.37 -0.97 -3.22
CA GLY A 320 -22.03 0.13 -2.53
C GLY A 320 -23.48 0.30 -2.95
N GLY A 321 -23.82 1.48 -3.46
CA GLY A 321 -25.12 1.77 -4.05
C GLY A 321 -25.11 3.10 -4.79
N TRP A 322 -25.84 3.16 -5.90
CA TRP A 322 -25.97 4.37 -6.72
C TRP A 322 -27.41 4.55 -7.17
N THR A 323 -27.89 5.79 -7.12
CA THR A 323 -29.05 6.23 -7.88
C THR A 323 -28.55 6.81 -9.20
N VAL A 324 -28.96 6.18 -10.31
CA VAL A 324 -28.58 6.58 -11.67
C VAL A 324 -29.82 7.07 -12.39
N GLY A 325 -29.74 8.25 -13.03
CA GLY A 325 -30.84 8.75 -13.85
C GLY A 325 -30.44 9.93 -14.72
N GLN A 326 -30.73 9.88 -16.02
CA GLN A 326 -30.50 10.92 -17.05
C GLN A 326 -29.36 11.92 -16.72
N GLY A 327 -28.12 11.44 -16.71
CA GLY A 327 -26.93 12.27 -16.49
C GLY A 327 -26.69 12.66 -15.02
N THR A 328 -27.41 12.08 -14.06
CA THR A 328 -27.24 12.27 -12.63
C THR A 328 -26.79 10.98 -11.96
N LEU A 329 -25.76 11.05 -11.12
CA LEU A 329 -25.32 9.94 -10.27
C LEU A 329 -25.27 10.39 -8.81
N ILE A 330 -25.92 9.65 -7.93
CA ILE A 330 -25.92 9.91 -6.48
C ILE A 330 -25.48 8.64 -5.75
N PRO A 331 -24.27 8.61 -5.16
CA PRO A 331 -23.80 7.49 -4.36
C PRO A 331 -24.57 7.38 -3.02
N VAL A 332 -24.66 6.16 -2.49
CA VAL A 332 -25.27 5.88 -1.18
C VAL A 332 -24.26 6.14 -0.05
N ALA A 333 -24.73 6.71 1.06
CA ALA A 333 -23.88 7.04 2.21
C ALA A 333 -23.27 5.80 2.89
N ASN A 334 -22.13 5.99 3.56
CA ASN A 334 -21.45 4.99 4.40
C ASN A 334 -21.09 3.67 3.68
N ARG A 335 -20.71 3.74 2.40
CA ARG A 335 -20.27 2.58 1.60
C ARG A 335 -19.11 2.95 0.69
N TRP A 336 -18.32 1.95 0.29
CA TRP A 336 -17.46 2.04 -0.89
C TRP A 336 -18.34 1.89 -2.13
N ASN A 337 -18.52 2.98 -2.85
CA ASN A 337 -19.35 3.11 -4.04
C ASN A 337 -18.48 3.00 -5.28
N TYR A 338 -18.75 1.99 -6.11
CA TYR A 338 -18.05 1.76 -7.37
C TYR A 338 -19.07 1.47 -8.47
N ILE A 339 -19.01 2.22 -9.56
CA ILE A 339 -19.92 2.10 -10.71
C ILE A 339 -19.14 2.17 -12.02
N LEU A 340 -19.62 1.40 -13.01
CA LEU A 340 -19.12 1.38 -14.38
C LEU A 340 -20.18 1.90 -15.35
N LEU A 341 -19.73 2.71 -16.31
CA LEU A 341 -20.57 3.42 -17.27
C LEU A 341 -20.07 3.15 -18.69
N GLY A 342 -21.01 2.95 -19.63
CA GLY A 342 -20.71 2.73 -21.04
C GLY A 342 -20.41 1.28 -21.42
N ASP A 343 -19.82 1.11 -22.61
CA ASP A 343 -19.61 -0.19 -23.25
C ASP A 343 -18.28 -0.83 -22.81
N PRO A 344 -18.26 -2.11 -22.36
CA PRO A 344 -17.02 -2.78 -21.98
C PRO A 344 -16.05 -3.03 -23.14
N SER A 345 -16.52 -2.96 -24.38
CA SER A 345 -15.69 -3.06 -25.59
C SER A 345 -15.13 -1.72 -26.09
N ALA A 346 -15.48 -0.61 -25.43
CA ALA A 346 -15.04 0.71 -25.83
C ALA A 346 -13.51 0.85 -25.67
N TYR A 347 -12.84 1.24 -26.75
CA TYR A 347 -11.41 1.53 -26.76
C TYR A 347 -11.10 3.04 -26.75
N ASP A 348 -12.08 3.88 -27.06
CA ASP A 348 -12.01 5.34 -27.02
C ASP A 348 -13.38 5.88 -26.59
N TYR A 349 -13.38 6.91 -25.75
CA TYR A 349 -14.58 7.63 -25.30
C TYR A 349 -14.20 8.90 -24.54
N THR A 350 -15.10 9.88 -24.56
CA THR A 350 -15.05 11.06 -23.68
C THR A 350 -16.01 10.89 -22.51
N PHE A 351 -15.47 10.84 -21.29
CA PHE A 351 -16.26 10.96 -20.05
C PHE A 351 -16.25 12.41 -19.56
N SER A 352 -17.42 13.00 -19.34
CA SER A 352 -17.57 14.35 -18.78
C SER A 352 -18.65 14.40 -17.72
N ALA A 353 -18.47 15.20 -16.67
CA ALA A 353 -19.45 15.40 -15.61
C ALA A 353 -19.25 16.75 -14.89
N ASP A 354 -20.35 17.32 -14.40
CA ASP A 354 -20.34 18.39 -13.41
C ASP A 354 -20.34 17.78 -12.01
N ILE A 355 -19.28 18.04 -11.24
CA ILE A 355 -19.05 17.39 -9.95
C ILE A 355 -19.13 18.41 -8.83
N ARG A 356 -20.02 18.19 -7.87
CA ARG A 356 -20.15 19.03 -6.67
C ARG A 356 -19.87 18.21 -5.43
N ARG A 357 -18.89 18.64 -4.63
CA ARG A 357 -18.67 18.10 -3.28
C ARG A 357 -19.81 18.55 -2.37
N THR A 358 -20.46 17.60 -1.71
CA THR A 358 -21.60 17.82 -0.81
C THR A 358 -21.19 17.77 0.66
N LYS A 359 -20.20 16.94 1.02
CA LYS A 359 -19.66 16.83 2.38
C LYS A 359 -18.30 16.13 2.42
N GLY A 360 -17.56 16.30 3.51
CA GLY A 360 -16.34 15.55 3.81
C GLY A 360 -15.15 15.80 2.86
N SER A 361 -14.01 15.20 3.18
CA SER A 361 -12.75 15.33 2.44
C SER A 361 -12.38 14.06 1.65
N GLY A 362 -13.29 13.08 1.54
CA GLY A 362 -13.05 11.82 0.85
C GLY A 362 -12.55 12.03 -0.59
N GLN A 363 -11.72 11.10 -1.05
CA GLN A 363 -11.21 11.09 -2.41
C GLN A 363 -12.24 10.50 -3.38
N ILE A 364 -12.02 10.78 -4.66
CA ILE A 364 -12.74 10.19 -5.77
C ILE A 364 -11.72 9.74 -6.81
N GLN A 365 -11.88 8.51 -7.29
CA GLN A 365 -11.08 7.96 -8.37
C GLN A 365 -11.92 7.86 -9.63
N PHE A 366 -11.37 8.36 -10.73
CA PHE A 366 -11.89 8.12 -12.07
C PHE A 366 -11.03 7.06 -12.74
N ARG A 367 -11.69 6.03 -13.27
CA ARG A 367 -11.05 4.89 -13.92
C ARG A 367 -11.38 4.92 -15.40
N VAL A 368 -10.37 4.80 -16.24
CA VAL A 368 -10.49 4.79 -17.70
C VAL A 368 -10.19 3.38 -18.20
N ARG A 369 -11.02 2.87 -19.12
CA ARG A 369 -10.96 1.50 -19.63
C ARG A 369 -10.97 0.46 -18.50
N ASP A 370 -11.87 0.67 -17.54
CA ASP A 370 -12.07 -0.26 -16.44
C ASP A 370 -12.69 -1.56 -16.94
N ASN A 371 -12.01 -2.68 -16.73
CA ASN A 371 -12.45 -4.01 -17.18
C ASN A 371 -13.61 -4.56 -16.35
N GLY A 372 -13.92 -3.95 -15.20
CA GLY A 372 -15.00 -4.33 -14.30
C GLY A 372 -14.83 -5.68 -13.61
N LEU A 373 -13.62 -6.24 -13.60
CA LEU A 373 -13.33 -7.42 -12.80
C LEU A 373 -13.14 -7.04 -11.33
N PRO A 374 -13.48 -7.91 -10.37
CA PRO A 374 -13.36 -7.59 -8.95
C PRO A 374 -11.93 -7.74 -8.43
N GLY A 375 -11.61 -6.99 -7.37
CA GLY A 375 -10.36 -7.13 -6.61
C GLY A 375 -9.12 -6.88 -7.47
N GLU A 376 -8.11 -7.73 -7.31
CA GLU A 376 -6.79 -7.59 -7.96
C GLU A 376 -6.81 -7.87 -9.47
N GLN A 377 -7.91 -8.43 -9.98
CA GLN A 377 -8.11 -8.62 -11.43
C GLN A 377 -8.62 -7.35 -12.12
N ASN A 378 -8.93 -6.29 -11.35
CA ASN A 378 -9.44 -5.05 -11.88
C ASN A 378 -8.33 -4.30 -12.61
N ASP A 379 -8.52 -4.07 -13.91
CA ASP A 379 -7.60 -3.30 -14.73
C ASP A 379 -8.25 -1.99 -15.15
N TYR A 380 -7.53 -0.89 -14.98
CA TYR A 380 -7.91 0.42 -15.46
C TYR A 380 -6.68 1.32 -15.63
N ILE A 381 -6.89 2.43 -16.33
CA ILE A 381 -5.98 3.56 -16.46
C ILE A 381 -6.55 4.66 -15.56
N GLY A 382 -5.81 5.13 -14.56
CA GLY A 382 -6.33 6.13 -13.62
C GLY A 382 -5.42 6.40 -12.45
#